data_AF-A0A0F8W677-F1
#
_entry.id   AF-A0A0F8W677-F1
#
_cell.length_a   1.000
_cell.length_b   1.000
_cell.length_c   1.000
_cell.angle_alpha   90.00
_cell.angle_beta   90.00
_cell.angle_gamma   90.00
#
_symmetry.space_group_name_H-M   'P 1'
#
loop_
_entity.id
_entity.type
_entity.pdbx_description
1 polymer ?
#
loop_
_entity_poly.entity_id
_entity_poly.type
_entity_poly.pdbx_seq_one_letter_code
_entity_poly.pdbx_strand_id
1 'polypeptide(L)'
;LWVLARNLVFDFTVSKGWKYLRQSGYKLKFFHDAGTTSIISVRSKSSSIVFLDIMNWFVESLAKTGERIGIPKLKIDFETCTDEFLSIYCKRDVEIELENFKRFIQFLEANSISRLCYTRGSTAMAAYLFSHYHKRIYIHNNKEAIDLERESYRGGRTECFYLGELKDDDYYIVDVNSLYPFVMRNNLYPVKYVQILTAITSDTLRQFLKTESIVAKVLIETDEPVYAVRRKRTIFPVGRFWVVLTTPELKYALEHNHIVKIDRIVIYEQADIFKSYVDRFYKMRLEFKSAGVAEYEELCKKMLNSLYGKFGQKADVWKKIGDCPNEPDRVELCFQIGVAGVKQ
;
A
#
# COMPACT_ATOMS: atom_id res chain seq x y z
N LEU A 1 25.64 -1.91 0.04
CA LEU A 1 25.39 -3.20 0.72
C LEU A 1 23.94 -3.24 1.19
N TRP A 2 23.22 -4.35 0.98
CA TRP A 2 21.93 -4.59 1.64
C TRP A 2 22.12 -5.59 2.77
N VAL A 3 21.55 -5.29 3.93
CA VAL A 3 21.49 -6.19 5.09
C VAL A 3 20.02 -6.51 5.33
N LEU A 4 19.68 -7.79 5.28
CA LEU A 4 18.30 -8.27 5.38
C LEU A 4 18.13 -9.00 6.70
N ALA A 5 17.07 -8.68 7.43
CA ALA A 5 16.67 -9.38 8.65
C ALA A 5 15.14 -9.41 8.74
N ARG A 6 14.56 -10.39 9.41
CA ARG A 6 13.12 -10.41 9.69
C ARG A 6 12.85 -9.69 11.00
N ASN A 7 11.90 -8.76 11.02
CA ASN A 7 11.66 -7.90 12.17
C ASN A 7 12.92 -7.08 12.53
N LEU A 8 13.53 -6.49 11.51
CA LEU A 8 14.86 -5.88 11.51
C LEU A 8 15.10 -4.94 12.71
N VAL A 9 14.08 -4.17 13.10
CA VAL A 9 14.21 -3.16 14.15
C VAL A 9 14.60 -3.78 15.49
N PHE A 10 14.13 -5.00 15.77
CA PHE A 10 14.51 -5.73 16.99
C PHE A 10 16.00 -6.01 17.00
N ASP A 11 16.53 -6.74 16.01
CA ASP A 11 17.94 -7.11 15.91
C ASP A 11 18.84 -5.88 15.84
N PHE A 12 18.43 -4.87 15.07
CA PHE A 12 19.18 -3.63 14.92
C PHE A 12 19.31 -2.89 16.26
N THR A 13 18.25 -2.90 17.08
CA THR A 13 18.24 -2.26 18.40
C THR A 13 19.07 -3.03 19.41
N VAL A 14 18.84 -4.35 19.54
CA VAL A 14 19.56 -5.21 20.50
C VAL A 14 21.06 -5.24 20.20
N SER A 15 21.43 -5.25 18.91
CA SER A 15 22.82 -5.19 18.46
C SER A 15 23.45 -3.79 18.58
N LYS A 16 22.72 -2.80 19.10
CA LYS A 16 23.17 -1.40 19.23
C LYS A 16 23.64 -0.82 17.89
N GLY A 17 22.91 -1.08 16.81
CA GLY A 17 23.28 -0.73 15.44
C GLY A 17 23.70 0.74 15.27
N TRP A 18 22.96 1.68 15.89
CA TRP A 18 23.31 3.11 15.86
C TRP A 18 24.67 3.43 16.48
N LYS A 19 25.02 2.78 17.59
CA LYS A 19 26.31 2.99 18.27
C LYS A 19 27.46 2.69 17.32
N TYR A 20 27.45 1.52 16.70
CA TYR A 20 28.53 1.07 15.83
C TYR A 20 28.55 1.82 14.49
N LEU A 21 27.38 2.10 13.89
CA LEU A 21 27.31 2.87 12.65
C LEU A 21 27.86 4.29 12.82
N ARG A 22 27.55 4.96 13.94
CA ARG A 22 28.10 6.28 14.27
C ARG A 22 29.62 6.23 14.45
N GLN A 23 30.13 5.25 15.21
CA GLN A 23 31.57 5.04 15.40
C GLN A 23 32.30 4.82 14.06
N SER A 24 31.66 4.15 13.11
CA SER A 24 32.15 3.95 11.76
C SER A 24 31.87 5.12 10.79
N GLY A 25 31.38 6.26 11.28
CA GLY A 25 31.19 7.48 10.49
C GLY A 25 30.00 7.46 9.53
N TYR A 26 29.07 6.53 9.69
CA TYR A 26 27.81 6.53 8.92
C TYR A 26 26.82 7.55 9.49
N LYS A 27 26.09 8.21 8.59
CA LYS A 27 25.00 9.12 8.92
C LYS A 27 23.69 8.58 8.38
N LEU A 28 22.61 8.76 9.14
CA LEU A 28 21.26 8.43 8.70
C LEU A 28 20.89 9.24 7.45
N LYS A 29 20.30 8.56 6.46
CA LYS A 29 19.77 9.16 5.23
C LYS A 29 18.27 8.95 5.08
N PHE A 30 17.79 7.79 5.47
CA PHE A 30 16.38 7.47 5.44
C PHE A 30 16.05 6.50 6.56
N PHE A 31 14.95 6.75 7.24
CA PHE A 31 14.40 5.86 8.25
C PHE A 31 12.90 5.77 8.02
N HIS A 32 12.40 4.55 7.97
CA HIS A 32 10.98 4.27 8.00
C HIS A 32 10.76 3.01 8.82
N ASP A 33 9.80 3.05 9.72
CA ASP A 33 9.37 1.91 10.51
C ASP A 33 7.85 1.96 10.71
N ALA A 34 7.18 0.89 10.30
CA ALA A 34 5.73 0.72 10.38
C ALA A 34 5.37 -0.72 10.78
N GLY A 35 6.09 -1.26 11.78
CA GLY A 35 5.85 -2.59 12.35
C GLY A 35 6.32 -3.72 11.45
N THR A 36 5.63 -3.99 10.34
CA THR A 36 6.01 -5.02 9.37
C THR A 36 6.74 -4.46 8.15
N THR A 37 7.14 -3.19 8.20
CA THR A 37 7.90 -2.56 7.13
C THR A 37 8.92 -1.61 7.71
N SER A 38 10.20 -1.95 7.57
CA SER A 38 11.29 -1.16 8.11
C SER A 38 12.43 -1.04 7.09
N ILE A 39 12.94 0.19 6.96
CA ILE A 39 14.02 0.55 6.04
C ILE A 39 14.93 1.54 6.77
N ILE A 40 16.20 1.17 6.91
CA ILE A 40 17.23 2.04 7.47
C ILE A 40 18.32 2.23 6.42
N SER A 41 18.42 3.43 5.85
CA SER A 41 19.49 3.78 4.91
C SER A 41 20.49 4.69 5.60
N VAL A 42 21.75 4.25 5.63
CA VAL A 42 22.86 5.02 6.18
C VAL A 42 23.95 5.19 5.14
N ARG A 43 24.66 6.32 5.22
CA ARG A 43 25.71 6.67 4.26
C ARG A 43 26.93 7.27 4.98
N SER A 44 28.10 6.80 4.60
CA SER A 44 29.40 7.37 4.96
C SER A 44 29.96 8.19 3.77
N LYS A 45 31.22 8.65 3.87
CA LYS A 45 31.89 9.31 2.74
C LYS A 45 32.15 8.36 1.56
N SER A 46 32.39 7.08 1.81
CA SER A 46 32.83 6.10 0.81
C SER A 46 31.80 5.01 0.50
N SER A 47 30.74 4.86 1.30
CA SER A 47 29.83 3.71 1.18
C SER A 47 28.41 4.02 1.65
N SER A 48 27.48 3.12 1.29
CA SER A 48 26.11 3.10 1.79
C SER A 48 25.68 1.70 2.19
N ILE A 49 24.91 1.62 3.28
CA ILE A 49 24.29 0.39 3.78
C ILE A 49 22.79 0.64 3.87
N VAL A 50 22.01 -0.30 3.37
CA VAL A 50 20.56 -0.31 3.52
C VAL A 50 20.18 -1.56 4.31
N PHE A 51 19.62 -1.36 5.48
CA PHE A 51 19.01 -2.42 6.26
C PHE A 51 17.54 -2.51 5.88
N LEU A 52 17.09 -3.70 5.52
CA LEU A 52 15.75 -3.97 5.02
C LEU A 52 15.10 -5.09 5.82
N ASP A 53 13.87 -4.86 6.24
CA ASP A 53 13.07 -5.93 6.82
C ASP A 53 12.59 -6.89 5.73
N ILE A 54 12.83 -8.19 5.89
CA ILE A 54 12.28 -9.23 5.02
C ILE A 54 10.74 -9.15 4.97
N MET A 55 10.10 -8.70 6.06
CA MET A 55 8.65 -8.51 6.12
C MET A 55 8.14 -7.44 5.14
N ASN A 56 9.03 -6.59 4.58
CA ASN A 56 8.69 -5.69 3.47
C ASN A 56 8.12 -6.44 2.24
N TRP A 57 8.40 -7.74 2.12
CA TRP A 57 7.86 -8.63 1.09
C TRP A 57 7.05 -9.78 1.67
N PHE A 58 7.55 -10.41 2.76
CA PHE A 58 7.02 -11.66 3.34
C PHE A 58 6.51 -11.47 4.76
N VAL A 59 5.26 -11.01 4.89
CA VAL A 59 4.59 -10.80 6.19
C VAL A 59 4.08 -12.15 6.72
N GLU A 60 4.98 -12.93 7.31
CA GLU A 60 4.70 -14.21 7.98
C GLU A 60 5.80 -14.51 9.01
N SER A 61 5.64 -15.58 9.82
CA SER A 61 6.68 -16.02 10.74
C SER A 61 7.76 -16.82 9.99
N LEU A 62 8.99 -16.83 10.51
CA LEU A 62 10.09 -17.60 9.91
C LEU A 62 9.78 -19.09 9.82
N ALA A 63 9.08 -19.65 10.82
CA ALA A 63 8.63 -21.04 10.81
C ALA A 63 7.70 -21.33 9.63
N LYS A 64 6.71 -20.47 9.38
CA LYS A 64 5.80 -20.60 8.23
C LYS A 64 6.54 -20.44 6.89
N THR A 65 7.49 -19.50 6.81
CA THR A 65 8.38 -19.39 5.64
C THR A 65 9.10 -20.70 5.38
N GLY A 66 9.72 -21.27 6.42
CA GLY A 66 10.47 -22.52 6.36
C GLY A 66 9.62 -23.70 5.90
N GLU A 67 8.44 -23.87 6.49
CA GLU A 67 7.45 -24.89 6.06
C GLU A 67 7.08 -24.71 4.58
N ARG A 68 6.77 -23.48 4.15
CA ARG A 68 6.38 -23.15 2.78
C ARG A 68 7.46 -23.47 1.75
N ILE A 69 8.73 -23.24 2.09
CA ILE A 69 9.85 -23.48 1.15
C ILE A 69 10.49 -24.86 1.29
N GLY A 70 10.01 -25.70 2.21
CA GLY A 70 10.51 -27.05 2.46
C GLY A 70 11.79 -27.10 3.32
N ILE A 71 12.10 -26.02 4.05
CA ILE A 71 13.24 -25.91 4.96
C ILE A 71 12.70 -25.62 6.35
N PRO A 72 12.23 -26.64 7.10
CA PRO A 72 11.58 -26.40 8.39
C PRO A 72 12.55 -25.76 9.38
N LYS A 73 12.01 -24.85 10.17
CA LYS A 73 12.72 -24.22 11.28
C LYS A 73 12.97 -25.24 12.38
N LEU A 74 14.17 -25.24 12.96
CA LEU A 74 14.48 -26.09 14.11
C LEU A 74 13.72 -25.62 15.35
N LYS A 75 13.33 -26.56 16.22
CA LYS A 75 12.86 -26.27 17.58
C LYS A 75 14.07 -26.08 18.50
N ILE A 76 13.98 -25.17 19.44
CA ILE A 76 15.03 -24.91 20.44
C ILE A 76 14.39 -24.63 21.79
N ASP A 77 15.05 -25.08 22.84
CA ASP A 77 14.85 -24.63 24.21
C ASP A 77 16.05 -23.76 24.59
N PHE A 78 15.82 -22.47 24.77
CA PHE A 78 16.89 -21.50 25.03
C PHE A 78 17.48 -21.62 26.44
N GLU A 79 16.79 -22.31 27.37
CA GLU A 79 17.30 -22.51 28.73
C GLU A 79 18.29 -23.67 28.81
N THR A 80 18.19 -24.65 27.89
CA THR A 80 18.91 -25.91 27.98
C THR A 80 19.78 -26.26 26.77
N CYS A 81 19.74 -25.46 25.69
CA CYS A 81 20.55 -25.73 24.50
C CYS A 81 22.06 -25.52 24.72
N THR A 82 22.89 -26.32 24.03
CA THR A 82 24.34 -26.06 23.96
C THR A 82 24.65 -24.96 22.94
N ASP A 83 25.81 -24.31 23.10
CA ASP A 83 26.30 -23.32 22.14
C ASP A 83 26.46 -23.89 20.72
N GLU A 84 26.85 -25.17 20.58
CA GLU A 84 26.93 -25.80 19.25
C GLU A 84 25.55 -25.92 18.60
N PHE A 85 24.54 -26.36 19.36
CA PHE A 85 23.18 -26.47 18.83
C PHE A 85 22.56 -25.10 18.54
N LEU A 86 22.81 -24.11 19.40
CA LEU A 86 22.37 -22.73 19.18
C LEU A 86 22.95 -22.16 17.87
N SER A 87 24.24 -22.42 17.59
CA SER A 87 24.88 -22.02 16.33
C SER A 87 24.23 -22.67 15.11
N ILE A 88 23.93 -23.97 15.17
CA ILE A 88 23.21 -24.71 14.12
C ILE A 88 21.80 -24.13 13.91
N TYR A 89 21.08 -23.85 14.99
CA TYR A 89 19.76 -23.23 14.96
C TYR A 89 19.79 -21.84 14.30
N CYS A 90 20.72 -20.97 14.71
CA CYS A 90 20.88 -19.63 14.13
C CYS A 90 21.23 -19.70 12.64
N LYS A 91 22.10 -20.65 12.25
CA LYS A 91 22.43 -20.88 10.84
C LYS A 91 21.20 -21.30 10.03
N ARG A 92 20.38 -22.23 10.57
CA ARG A 92 19.13 -22.64 9.91
C ARG A 92 18.18 -21.46 9.68
N ASP A 93 18.05 -20.56 10.65
CA ASP A 93 17.19 -19.39 10.52
C ASP A 93 17.63 -18.49 9.36
N VAL A 94 18.94 -18.26 9.21
CA VAL A 94 19.52 -17.50 8.09
C VAL A 94 19.40 -18.24 6.76
N GLU A 95 19.56 -19.57 6.74
CA GLU A 95 19.38 -20.41 5.54
C GLU A 95 17.96 -20.30 4.98
N ILE A 96 16.93 -20.32 5.84
CA ILE A 96 15.53 -20.16 5.43
C ILE A 96 15.33 -18.80 4.75
N GLU A 97 15.86 -17.72 5.33
CA GLU A 97 15.70 -16.38 4.76
C GLU A 97 16.44 -16.18 3.46
N LEU A 98 17.69 -16.67 3.40
CA LEU A 98 18.52 -16.59 2.21
C LEU A 98 17.85 -17.32 1.05
N GLU A 99 17.33 -18.53 1.29
CA GLU A 99 16.67 -19.31 0.24
C GLU A 99 15.36 -18.66 -0.21
N ASN A 100 14.52 -18.22 0.73
CA ASN A 100 13.27 -17.52 0.40
C ASN A 100 13.54 -16.25 -0.44
N PHE A 101 14.57 -15.48 -0.11
CA PHE A 101 14.92 -14.27 -0.85
C PHE A 101 15.53 -14.58 -2.23
N LYS A 102 16.33 -15.65 -2.36
CA LYS A 102 16.82 -16.13 -3.66
C LYS A 102 15.69 -16.52 -4.60
N ARG A 103 14.69 -17.26 -4.11
CA ARG A 103 13.50 -17.63 -4.90
C ARG A 103 12.72 -16.41 -5.36
N PHE A 104 12.63 -15.38 -4.52
CA PHE A 104 12.04 -14.11 -4.93
C PHE A 104 12.81 -13.41 -6.04
N ILE A 105 14.14 -13.34 -5.93
CA ILE A 105 14.99 -12.77 -6.99
C ILE A 105 14.82 -13.59 -8.28
N GLN A 106 14.87 -14.91 -8.19
CA GLN A 106 14.67 -15.81 -9.32
C GLN A 106 13.29 -15.59 -9.96
N PHE A 107 12.23 -15.44 -9.18
CA PHE A 107 10.90 -15.11 -9.67
C PHE A 107 10.91 -13.80 -10.47
N LEU A 108 11.59 -12.76 -9.98
CA LEU A 108 11.66 -11.47 -10.68
C LEU A 108 12.45 -11.57 -12.00
N GLU A 109 13.60 -12.24 -11.97
CA GLU A 109 14.51 -12.35 -13.12
C GLU A 109 13.95 -13.30 -14.19
N ALA A 110 13.59 -14.53 -13.81
CA ALA A 110 13.12 -15.56 -14.74
C ALA A 110 11.83 -15.15 -15.47
N ASN A 111 11.00 -14.31 -14.84
CA ASN A 111 9.75 -13.83 -15.43
C ASN A 111 9.85 -12.40 -15.97
N SER A 112 11.04 -11.79 -16.00
CA SER A 112 11.28 -10.42 -16.48
C SER A 112 10.29 -9.40 -15.89
N ILE A 113 10.10 -9.46 -14.58
CA ILE A 113 9.06 -8.67 -13.88
C ILE A 113 9.54 -7.25 -13.62
N SER A 114 10.63 -7.11 -12.87
CA SER A 114 11.21 -5.82 -12.50
C SER A 114 12.56 -6.00 -11.83
N ARG A 115 13.27 -4.88 -11.64
CA ARG A 115 14.35 -4.83 -10.65
C ARG A 115 13.84 -5.07 -9.24
N LEU A 116 14.71 -5.57 -8.36
CA LEU A 116 14.47 -5.65 -6.92
C LEU A 116 14.34 -4.25 -6.30
N CYS A 117 13.32 -4.01 -5.50
CA CYS A 117 13.06 -2.75 -4.79
C CYS A 117 12.79 -3.03 -3.31
N TYR A 118 13.00 -2.05 -2.43
CA TYR A 118 12.97 -2.19 -0.96
C TYR A 118 11.66 -2.72 -0.35
N THR A 119 10.55 -2.63 -1.08
CA THR A 119 9.25 -3.12 -0.63
C THR A 119 8.49 -3.74 -1.78
N ARG A 120 7.58 -4.67 -1.47
CA ARG A 120 6.67 -5.24 -2.47
C ARG A 120 5.91 -4.19 -3.27
N GLY A 121 5.42 -3.13 -2.63
CA GLY A 121 4.73 -2.04 -3.34
C GLY A 121 5.64 -1.31 -4.33
N SER A 122 6.89 -1.06 -3.95
CA SER A 122 7.88 -0.45 -4.85
C SER A 122 8.27 -1.39 -5.99
N THR A 123 8.37 -2.70 -5.74
CA THR A 123 8.57 -3.71 -6.78
C THR A 123 7.39 -3.75 -7.74
N ALA A 124 6.14 -3.70 -7.23
CA ALA A 124 4.93 -3.65 -8.05
C ALA A 124 4.91 -2.42 -8.98
N MET A 125 5.26 -1.24 -8.45
CA MET A 125 5.39 -0.03 -9.26
C MET A 125 6.52 -0.13 -10.28
N ALA A 126 7.67 -0.71 -9.91
CA ALA A 126 8.78 -0.91 -10.85
C ALA A 126 8.38 -1.85 -12.00
N ALA A 127 7.64 -2.93 -11.71
CA ALA A 127 7.09 -3.83 -12.73
C ALA A 127 6.09 -3.12 -13.64
N TYR A 128 5.22 -2.30 -13.06
CA TYR A 128 4.28 -1.48 -13.81
C TYR A 128 5.00 -0.54 -14.79
N LEU A 129 5.99 0.21 -14.32
CA LEU A 129 6.76 1.13 -15.15
C LEU A 129 7.61 0.42 -16.21
N PHE A 130 8.09 -0.80 -15.91
CA PHE A 130 8.96 -1.55 -16.80
C PHE A 130 8.25 -2.06 -18.06
N SER A 131 7.01 -2.58 -17.94
CA SER A 131 6.34 -3.23 -19.07
C SER A 131 4.88 -2.84 -19.28
N HIS A 132 4.30 -2.00 -18.43
CA HIS A 132 2.84 -1.74 -18.43
C HIS A 132 2.47 -0.25 -18.52
N TYR A 133 3.46 0.65 -18.53
CA TYR A 133 3.26 2.10 -18.70
C TYR A 133 3.09 2.47 -20.18
N HIS A 134 1.93 2.12 -20.75
CA HIS A 134 1.63 2.35 -22.18
C HIS A 134 1.00 3.72 -22.47
N LYS A 135 0.51 4.40 -21.44
CA LYS A 135 -0.12 5.72 -21.54
C LYS A 135 0.58 6.69 -20.60
N ARG A 136 0.85 7.89 -21.10
CA ARG A 136 1.49 8.93 -20.32
C ARG A 136 0.54 9.42 -19.24
N ILE A 137 1.00 9.37 -17.99
CA ILE A 137 0.30 9.91 -16.83
C ILE A 137 0.93 11.27 -16.51
N TYR A 138 0.12 12.31 -16.55
CA TYR A 138 0.53 13.69 -16.30
C TYR A 138 0.33 14.03 -14.83
N ILE A 139 1.29 14.79 -14.28
CA ILE A 139 1.26 15.26 -12.90
C ILE A 139 1.00 16.77 -12.93
N HIS A 140 0.04 17.25 -12.13
CA HIS A 140 -0.22 18.67 -11.93
C HIS A 140 0.01 19.05 -10.47
N ASN A 141 0.08 20.36 -10.22
CA ASN A 141 0.24 20.95 -8.90
C ASN A 141 -0.93 21.89 -8.53
N ASN A 142 -2.05 21.82 -9.25
CA ASN A 142 -3.26 22.58 -8.90
C ASN A 142 -3.78 22.14 -7.52
N LYS A 143 -3.67 23.04 -6.53
CA LYS A 143 -4.00 22.74 -5.14
C LYS A 143 -5.49 22.43 -4.92
N GLU A 144 -6.38 23.13 -5.59
CA GLU A 144 -7.83 22.90 -5.43
C GLU A 144 -8.24 21.51 -5.93
N ALA A 145 -7.68 21.09 -7.07
CA ALA A 145 -7.89 19.74 -7.59
C ALA A 145 -7.35 18.68 -6.62
N ILE A 146 -6.12 18.85 -6.14
CA ILE A 146 -5.46 17.93 -5.19
C ILE A 146 -6.26 17.80 -3.89
N ASP A 147 -6.82 18.91 -3.38
CA ASP A 147 -7.62 18.87 -2.15
C ASP A 147 -8.89 18.00 -2.36
N LEU A 148 -9.57 18.11 -3.50
CA LEU A 148 -10.71 17.26 -3.85
C LEU A 148 -10.33 15.79 -4.08
N GLU A 149 -9.23 15.54 -4.79
CA GLU A 149 -8.68 14.18 -4.98
C GLU A 149 -8.44 13.50 -3.62
N ARG A 150 -7.82 14.21 -2.67
CA ARG A 150 -7.51 13.68 -1.34
C ARG A 150 -8.73 13.58 -0.41
N GLU A 151 -9.76 14.38 -0.64
CA GLU A 151 -11.05 14.28 0.06
C GLU A 151 -11.90 13.10 -0.46
N SER A 152 -11.81 12.79 -1.76
CA SER A 152 -12.48 11.64 -2.39
C SER A 152 -11.81 10.30 -2.08
N TYR A 153 -10.51 10.27 -1.75
CA TYR A 153 -9.78 9.04 -1.45
C TYR A 153 -10.19 8.41 -0.11
N ARG A 154 -10.78 7.20 -0.19
CA ARG A 154 -11.39 6.46 0.92
C ARG A 154 -10.97 4.98 0.92
N GLY A 155 -11.08 4.35 2.08
CA GLY A 155 -10.86 2.91 2.24
C GLY A 155 -12.09 2.08 1.85
N GLY A 156 -12.00 0.76 2.06
CA GLY A 156 -13.14 -0.15 1.89
C GLY A 156 -14.27 0.11 2.90
N ARG A 157 -15.48 -0.37 2.55
CA ARG A 157 -16.65 -0.35 3.43
C ARG A 157 -16.48 -1.43 4.50
N THR A 158 -16.44 -1.00 5.76
CA THR A 158 -16.44 -1.89 6.92
C THR A 158 -17.41 -1.32 7.93
N GLU A 159 -18.61 -1.89 7.98
CA GLU A 159 -19.66 -1.51 8.93
C GLU A 159 -20.46 -2.73 9.38
N CYS A 160 -21.21 -2.54 10.46
CA CYS A 160 -22.08 -3.57 10.99
C CYS A 160 -23.46 -3.42 10.34
N PHE A 161 -23.82 -4.35 9.46
CA PHE A 161 -25.12 -4.36 8.77
C PHE A 161 -26.25 -4.92 9.63
N TYR A 162 -25.92 -5.67 10.69
CA TYR A 162 -26.87 -6.30 11.59
C TYR A 162 -26.32 -6.36 13.02
N LEU A 163 -27.11 -5.90 13.99
CA LEU A 163 -26.80 -5.95 15.42
C LEU A 163 -27.76 -6.92 16.11
N GLY A 164 -27.23 -8.03 16.62
CA GLY A 164 -28.01 -9.03 17.33
C GLY A 164 -27.42 -10.42 17.21
N GLU A 165 -28.13 -11.40 17.76
CA GLU A 165 -27.81 -12.81 17.60
C GLU A 165 -28.50 -13.35 16.34
N LEU A 166 -27.69 -13.95 15.48
CA LEU A 166 -28.14 -14.71 14.32
C LEU A 166 -28.34 -16.17 14.76
N LYS A 167 -29.60 -16.61 14.95
CA LYS A 167 -29.96 -17.96 15.43
C LYS A 167 -30.57 -18.81 14.33
N ASP A 168 -30.26 -20.10 14.36
CA ASP A 168 -30.92 -21.20 13.64
C ASP A 168 -31.21 -20.94 12.13
N ASP A 169 -30.20 -20.45 11.40
CA ASP A 169 -30.27 -20.27 9.94
C ASP A 169 -28.91 -20.54 9.27
N ASP A 170 -28.92 -20.70 7.95
CA ASP A 170 -27.72 -20.89 7.14
C ASP A 170 -27.12 -19.53 6.73
N TYR A 171 -25.86 -19.31 7.12
CA TYR A 171 -25.13 -18.08 6.78
C TYR A 171 -24.01 -18.37 5.78
N TYR A 172 -23.97 -17.56 4.71
CA TYR A 172 -22.96 -17.67 3.67
C TYR A 172 -22.01 -16.47 3.69
N ILE A 173 -20.71 -16.73 3.53
CA ILE A 173 -19.70 -15.70 3.34
C ILE A 173 -19.28 -15.72 1.87
N VAL A 174 -19.48 -14.59 1.19
CA VAL A 174 -19.08 -14.38 -0.21
C VAL A 174 -17.97 -13.33 -0.28
N ASP A 175 -16.99 -13.56 -1.16
CA ASP A 175 -15.86 -12.65 -1.37
C ASP A 175 -15.61 -12.48 -2.89
N VAL A 176 -15.23 -11.27 -3.29
CA VAL A 176 -14.90 -10.96 -4.68
C VAL A 176 -13.46 -11.36 -4.95
N ASN A 177 -13.28 -12.25 -5.91
CA ASN A 177 -11.96 -12.69 -6.36
C ASN A 177 -11.12 -11.50 -6.84
N SER A 178 -10.13 -11.12 -6.04
CA SER A 178 -9.20 -10.02 -6.36
C SER A 178 -9.93 -8.72 -6.71
N LEU A 179 -10.83 -8.25 -5.82
CA LEU A 179 -11.65 -7.04 -6.00
C LEU A 179 -10.92 -5.86 -6.65
N TYR A 180 -9.84 -5.36 -6.04
CA TYR A 180 -9.12 -4.20 -6.59
C TYR A 180 -8.51 -4.47 -7.97
N PRO A 181 -7.77 -5.57 -8.20
CA PRO A 181 -7.35 -5.95 -9.55
C PRO A 181 -8.49 -6.07 -10.57
N PHE A 182 -9.65 -6.62 -10.17
CA PHE A 182 -10.82 -6.71 -11.05
C PHE A 182 -11.32 -5.31 -11.45
N VAL A 183 -11.40 -4.39 -10.50
CA VAL A 183 -11.76 -2.98 -10.78
C VAL A 183 -10.71 -2.33 -11.67
N MET A 184 -9.41 -2.46 -11.34
CA MET A 184 -8.27 -1.97 -12.13
C MET A 184 -8.34 -2.38 -13.59
N ARG A 185 -8.65 -3.66 -13.86
CA ARG A 185 -8.66 -4.22 -15.20
C ARG A 185 -9.78 -3.68 -16.10
N ASN A 186 -10.93 -3.38 -15.51
CA ASN A 186 -12.18 -3.23 -16.25
C ASN A 186 -12.68 -1.78 -16.30
N ASN A 187 -11.85 -0.79 -15.92
CA ASN A 187 -12.24 0.61 -15.86
C ASN A 187 -11.19 1.54 -16.50
N LEU A 188 -11.62 2.78 -16.79
CA LEU A 188 -10.75 3.88 -17.19
C LEU A 188 -10.39 4.72 -15.96
N TYR A 189 -9.21 5.32 -15.99
CA TYR A 189 -8.64 6.06 -14.87
C TYR A 189 -8.15 7.44 -15.33
N PRO A 190 -8.18 8.45 -14.44
CA PRO A 190 -7.68 9.78 -14.75
C PRO A 190 -6.18 9.74 -15.04
N VAL A 191 -5.76 10.30 -16.17
CA VAL A 191 -4.35 10.38 -16.60
C VAL A 191 -3.85 11.80 -16.76
N LYS A 192 -4.72 12.79 -16.94
CA LYS A 192 -4.31 14.18 -17.14
C LYS A 192 -5.39 15.14 -16.69
N TYR A 193 -5.02 16.07 -15.82
CA TYR A 193 -5.86 17.20 -15.44
C TYR A 193 -6.16 18.09 -16.66
N VAL A 194 -7.43 18.46 -16.83
CA VAL A 194 -7.90 19.36 -17.88
C VAL A 194 -8.22 20.73 -17.27
N GLN A 195 -9.22 20.80 -16.38
CA GLN A 195 -9.70 22.06 -15.80
C GLN A 195 -10.59 21.83 -14.57
N ILE A 196 -10.85 22.92 -13.84
CA ILE A 196 -11.87 23.01 -12.79
C ILE A 196 -13.00 23.89 -13.30
N LEU A 197 -14.24 23.48 -13.08
CA LEU A 197 -15.43 24.26 -13.40
C LEU A 197 -16.32 24.41 -12.15
N THR A 198 -16.99 25.56 -12.05
CA THR A 198 -17.98 25.88 -11.01
C THR A 198 -19.32 26.18 -11.66
N ALA A 199 -20.41 26.12 -10.89
CA ALA A 199 -21.76 26.51 -11.34
C ALA A 199 -22.24 25.78 -12.61
N ILE A 200 -21.95 24.48 -12.72
CA ILE A 200 -22.43 23.64 -13.82
C ILE A 200 -23.79 23.00 -13.49
N THR A 201 -24.53 22.59 -14.52
CA THR A 201 -25.79 21.84 -14.36
C THR A 201 -25.53 20.33 -14.31
N SER A 202 -26.53 19.57 -13.82
CA SER A 202 -26.49 18.10 -13.85
C SER A 202 -26.40 17.54 -15.28
N ASP A 203 -26.98 18.24 -16.27
CA ASP A 203 -26.87 17.84 -17.68
C ASP A 203 -25.46 18.01 -18.22
N THR A 204 -24.81 19.14 -17.91
CA THR A 204 -23.40 19.36 -18.26
C THR A 204 -22.51 18.30 -17.61
N LEU A 205 -22.73 17.98 -16.33
CA LEU A 205 -22.02 16.90 -15.65
C LEU A 205 -22.22 15.54 -16.36
N ARG A 206 -23.46 15.22 -16.76
CA ARG A 206 -23.80 13.99 -17.48
C ARG A 206 -23.06 13.89 -18.82
N GLN A 207 -22.86 15.00 -19.53
CA GLN A 207 -22.09 15.00 -20.78
C GLN A 207 -20.62 14.70 -20.52
N PHE A 208 -19.99 15.34 -19.53
CA PHE A 208 -18.59 15.08 -19.19
C PHE A 208 -18.34 13.62 -18.76
N LEU A 209 -19.23 13.03 -17.96
CA LEU A 209 -19.09 11.64 -17.47
C LEU A 209 -19.13 10.56 -18.57
N LYS A 210 -19.49 10.92 -19.81
CA LYS A 210 -19.44 10.00 -20.96
C LYS A 210 -18.01 9.75 -21.45
N THR A 211 -17.16 10.77 -21.43
CA THR A 211 -15.82 10.72 -22.04
C THR A 211 -14.68 11.00 -21.06
N GLU A 212 -14.97 11.66 -19.94
CA GLU A 212 -13.97 12.10 -18.96
C GLU A 212 -14.09 11.38 -17.61
N SER A 213 -13.00 11.40 -16.85
CA SER A 213 -13.01 11.10 -15.42
C SER A 213 -13.24 12.38 -14.62
N ILE A 214 -14.08 12.32 -13.59
CA ILE A 214 -14.52 13.49 -12.81
C ILE A 214 -14.35 13.26 -11.32
N VAL A 215 -13.92 14.29 -10.61
CA VAL A 215 -14.04 14.43 -9.16
C VAL A 215 -14.88 15.67 -8.87
N ALA A 216 -15.95 15.56 -8.09
CA ALA A 216 -16.87 16.67 -7.88
C ALA A 216 -17.31 16.80 -6.41
N LYS A 217 -17.40 18.04 -5.93
CA LYS A 217 -18.03 18.35 -4.65
C LYS A 217 -19.51 18.63 -4.89
N VAL A 218 -20.37 17.80 -4.31
CA VAL A 218 -21.81 17.82 -4.51
C VAL A 218 -22.56 17.78 -3.19
N LEU A 219 -23.71 18.45 -3.15
CA LEU A 219 -24.73 18.26 -2.14
C LEU A 219 -25.62 17.13 -2.64
N ILE A 220 -25.69 16.06 -1.87
CA ILE A 220 -26.57 14.94 -2.17
C ILE A 220 -27.70 14.86 -1.16
N GLU A 221 -28.80 14.24 -1.57
CA GLU A 221 -29.91 13.81 -0.75
C GLU A 221 -30.28 12.38 -1.16
N THR A 222 -30.19 11.45 -0.21
CA THR A 222 -30.43 10.02 -0.45
C THR A 222 -30.97 9.35 0.81
N ASP A 223 -31.80 8.33 0.66
CA ASP A 223 -32.21 7.41 1.72
C ASP A 223 -31.33 6.15 1.78
N GLU A 224 -30.30 6.06 0.92
CA GLU A 224 -29.42 4.89 0.81
C GLU A 224 -28.02 5.13 1.41
N PRO A 225 -27.48 4.20 2.23
CA PRO A 225 -26.14 4.31 2.80
C PRO A 225 -25.07 3.86 1.79
N VAL A 226 -24.92 4.60 0.68
CA VAL A 226 -24.03 4.23 -0.44
C VAL A 226 -22.82 5.15 -0.62
N TYR A 227 -22.88 6.39 -0.12
CA TYR A 227 -21.79 7.36 -0.26
C TYR A 227 -20.93 7.39 0.99
N ALA A 228 -19.66 7.00 0.84
CA ALA A 228 -18.71 7.03 1.93
C ALA A 228 -18.36 8.49 2.31
N VAL A 229 -18.35 8.82 3.60
CA VAL A 229 -17.94 10.13 4.12
C VAL A 229 -16.90 9.93 5.22
N ARG A 230 -15.76 10.63 5.09
CA ARG A 230 -14.68 10.56 6.08
C ARG A 230 -14.98 11.50 7.25
N ARG A 231 -15.20 10.94 8.44
CA ARG A 231 -15.25 11.66 9.73
C ARG A 231 -14.11 11.14 10.63
N LYS A 232 -14.37 10.91 11.93
CA LYS A 232 -13.45 10.14 12.79
C LYS A 232 -13.23 8.72 12.27
N ARG A 233 -14.25 8.16 11.61
CA ARG A 233 -14.23 6.91 10.84
C ARG A 233 -14.94 7.17 9.50
N THR A 234 -14.76 6.26 8.54
CA THR A 234 -15.58 6.25 7.33
C THR A 234 -17.00 5.82 7.71
N ILE A 235 -17.99 6.62 7.32
CA ILE A 235 -19.42 6.35 7.54
C ILE A 235 -20.17 6.43 6.22
N PHE A 236 -21.37 5.85 6.16
CA PHE A 236 -22.25 5.85 4.98
C PHE A 236 -23.60 6.48 5.36
N PRO A 237 -23.66 7.81 5.54
CA PRO A 237 -24.86 8.47 6.04
C PRO A 237 -25.97 8.53 4.98
N VAL A 238 -27.20 8.61 5.46
CA VAL A 238 -28.40 8.95 4.68
C VAL A 238 -28.84 10.39 5.00
N GLY A 239 -29.77 10.92 4.22
CA GLY A 239 -30.26 12.29 4.27
C GLY A 239 -29.47 13.22 3.36
N ARG A 240 -29.40 14.50 3.73
CA ARG A 240 -28.81 15.56 2.92
C ARG A 240 -27.45 16.02 3.43
N PHE A 241 -26.39 15.90 2.61
CA PHE A 241 -25.03 16.26 3.03
C PHE A 241 -24.08 16.55 1.86
N TRP A 242 -23.03 17.32 2.15
CA TRP A 242 -21.94 17.57 1.20
C TRP A 242 -20.95 16.41 1.18
N VAL A 243 -20.53 16.03 -0.02
CA VAL A 243 -19.55 14.96 -0.24
C VAL A 243 -18.77 15.21 -1.53
N VAL A 244 -17.52 14.73 -1.60
CA VAL A 244 -16.72 14.73 -2.84
C VAL A 244 -16.78 13.35 -3.47
N LEU A 245 -17.29 13.23 -4.69
CA LEU A 245 -17.51 11.95 -5.36
C LEU A 245 -16.65 11.83 -6.62
N THR A 246 -16.29 10.59 -6.94
CA THR A 246 -15.58 10.22 -8.18
C THR A 246 -16.55 9.72 -9.26
N THR A 247 -16.07 9.55 -10.50
CA THR A 247 -16.87 9.12 -11.65
C THR A 247 -17.91 8.03 -11.37
N PRO A 248 -17.59 6.88 -10.71
CA PRO A 248 -18.59 5.83 -10.48
C PRO A 248 -19.69 6.27 -9.51
N GLU A 249 -19.33 6.96 -8.43
CA GLU A 249 -20.28 7.47 -7.43
C GLU A 249 -21.17 8.58 -8.01
N LEU A 250 -20.61 9.43 -8.88
CA LEU A 250 -21.36 10.48 -9.59
C LEU A 250 -22.35 9.91 -10.59
N LYS A 251 -21.99 8.85 -11.31
CA LYS A 251 -22.90 8.13 -12.22
C LYS A 251 -24.09 7.56 -11.43
N TYR A 252 -23.81 6.88 -10.31
CA TYR A 252 -24.85 6.36 -9.43
C TYR A 252 -25.77 7.47 -8.91
N ALA A 253 -25.20 8.59 -8.45
CA ALA A 253 -25.98 9.74 -7.94
C ALA A 253 -26.88 10.38 -9.01
N LEU A 254 -26.44 10.44 -10.26
CA LEU A 254 -27.24 10.97 -11.37
C LEU A 254 -28.32 10.01 -11.86
N GLU A 255 -28.12 8.70 -11.70
CA GLU A 255 -29.10 7.66 -12.04
C GLU A 255 -30.26 7.65 -11.04
N HIS A 256 -29.95 7.86 -9.76
CA HIS A 256 -30.93 7.84 -8.67
C HIS A 256 -31.43 9.25 -8.28
N ASN A 257 -31.09 10.28 -9.05
CA ASN A 257 -31.46 11.68 -8.79
C ASN A 257 -31.06 12.20 -7.40
N HIS A 258 -29.95 11.69 -6.84
CA HIS A 258 -29.46 12.09 -5.51
C HIS A 258 -28.76 13.45 -5.50
N ILE A 259 -28.34 14.00 -6.64
CA ILE A 259 -27.60 15.28 -6.70
C ILE A 259 -28.56 16.46 -6.57
N VAL A 260 -28.46 17.21 -5.47
CA VAL A 260 -29.23 18.44 -5.20
C VAL A 260 -28.49 19.68 -5.74
N LYS A 261 -27.17 19.74 -5.55
CA LYS A 261 -26.34 20.89 -5.97
C LYS A 261 -24.93 20.43 -6.32
N ILE A 262 -24.35 21.05 -7.36
CA ILE A 262 -22.95 20.91 -7.73
C ILE A 262 -22.21 22.18 -7.30
N ASP A 263 -21.18 22.07 -6.47
CA ASP A 263 -20.30 23.20 -6.11
C ASP A 263 -19.25 23.41 -7.20
N ARG A 264 -18.42 22.40 -7.40
CA ARG A 264 -17.34 22.40 -8.39
C ARG A 264 -16.98 21.00 -8.85
N ILE A 265 -16.40 20.92 -10.04
CA ILE A 265 -15.89 19.67 -10.62
C ILE A 265 -14.46 19.85 -11.09
N VAL A 266 -13.70 18.76 -11.08
CA VAL A 266 -12.39 18.63 -11.70
C VAL A 266 -12.49 17.60 -12.81
N ILE A 267 -12.00 17.97 -14.00
CA ILE A 267 -12.08 17.16 -15.21
C ILE A 267 -10.71 16.59 -15.54
N TYR A 268 -10.68 15.30 -15.87
CA TYR A 268 -9.48 14.60 -16.30
C TYR A 268 -9.73 13.79 -17.57
N GLU A 269 -8.78 13.86 -18.50
CA GLU A 269 -8.66 12.84 -19.54
C GLU A 269 -8.47 11.48 -18.87
N GLN A 270 -9.03 10.42 -19.46
CA GLN A 270 -8.97 9.07 -18.90
C GLN A 270 -8.45 8.05 -19.90
N ALA A 271 -7.80 7.01 -19.37
CA ALA A 271 -7.34 5.88 -20.17
C ALA A 271 -7.36 4.58 -19.37
N ASP A 272 -7.34 3.46 -20.09
CA ASP A 272 -6.99 2.17 -19.50
C ASP A 272 -5.48 2.16 -19.25
N ILE A 273 -5.12 2.14 -17.98
CA ILE A 273 -3.71 2.16 -17.54
C ILE A 273 -3.33 0.91 -16.74
N PHE A 274 -4.26 0.00 -16.45
CA PHE A 274 -3.95 -1.14 -15.57
C PHE A 274 -4.23 -2.51 -16.18
N LYS A 275 -5.01 -2.59 -17.26
CA LYS A 275 -5.43 -3.86 -17.84
C LYS A 275 -4.26 -4.78 -18.18
N SER A 276 -3.23 -4.28 -18.87
CA SER A 276 -2.09 -5.10 -19.26
C SER A 276 -1.32 -5.66 -18.06
N TYR A 277 -1.22 -4.88 -16.97
CA TYR A 277 -0.60 -5.31 -15.72
C TYR A 277 -1.42 -6.42 -15.07
N VAL A 278 -2.72 -6.19 -14.88
CA VAL A 278 -3.60 -7.16 -14.23
C VAL A 278 -3.69 -8.45 -15.04
N ASP A 279 -3.87 -8.36 -16.36
CA ASP A 279 -3.95 -9.54 -17.25
C ASP A 279 -2.69 -10.40 -17.14
N ARG A 280 -1.49 -9.78 -17.13
CA ARG A 280 -0.22 -10.52 -16.98
C ARG A 280 -0.13 -11.25 -15.65
N PHE A 281 -0.24 -10.53 -14.53
CA PHE A 281 -0.02 -11.14 -13.21
C PHE A 281 -1.15 -12.11 -12.83
N TYR A 282 -2.38 -11.88 -13.29
CA TYR A 282 -3.47 -12.82 -13.08
C TYR A 282 -3.27 -14.10 -13.88
N LYS A 283 -2.85 -14.02 -15.15
CA LYS A 283 -2.50 -15.18 -15.95
C LYS A 283 -1.37 -15.99 -15.31
N MET A 284 -0.26 -15.34 -14.95
CA MET A 284 0.87 -16.01 -14.28
C MET A 284 0.44 -16.67 -12.96
N ARG A 285 -0.45 -16.02 -12.19
CA ARG A 285 -0.99 -16.60 -10.96
C ARG A 285 -1.71 -17.92 -11.23
N LEU A 286 -2.54 -17.99 -12.27
CA LEU A 286 -3.26 -19.21 -12.64
C LEU A 286 -2.31 -20.31 -13.12
N GLU A 287 -1.28 -19.96 -13.88
CA GLU A 287 -0.24 -20.89 -14.35
C GLU A 287 0.54 -21.49 -13.17
N PHE A 288 0.96 -20.68 -12.19
CA PHE A 288 1.64 -21.21 -11.00
C PHE A 288 0.71 -22.04 -10.12
N LYS A 289 -0.57 -21.67 -10.05
CA LYS A 289 -1.57 -22.46 -9.33
C LYS A 289 -1.76 -23.84 -9.96
N SER A 290 -1.89 -23.92 -11.30
CA SER A 290 -2.05 -25.21 -11.99
C SER A 290 -0.78 -26.07 -11.91
N ALA A 291 0.39 -25.46 -11.87
CA ALA A 291 1.67 -26.14 -11.69
C ALA A 291 1.97 -26.52 -10.22
N GLY A 292 1.10 -26.15 -9.25
CA GLY A 292 1.32 -26.44 -7.83
C GLY A 292 2.44 -25.62 -7.17
N VAL A 293 2.85 -24.50 -7.77
CA VAL A 293 3.91 -23.63 -7.27
C VAL A 293 3.31 -22.52 -6.40
N ALA A 294 2.84 -22.90 -5.21
CA ALA A 294 2.09 -22.02 -4.31
C ALA A 294 2.84 -20.72 -3.93
N GLU A 295 4.17 -20.79 -3.82
CA GLU A 295 5.02 -19.63 -3.53
C GLU A 295 4.90 -18.53 -4.60
N TYR A 296 4.98 -18.91 -5.88
CA TYR A 296 4.89 -17.97 -6.99
C TYR A 296 3.44 -17.51 -7.23
N GLU A 297 2.45 -18.36 -6.93
CA GLU A 297 1.04 -17.94 -6.90
C GLU A 297 0.86 -16.76 -5.92
N GLU A 298 1.36 -16.90 -4.69
CA GLU A 298 1.20 -15.87 -3.66
C GLU A 298 1.97 -14.60 -4.05
N LEU A 299 3.18 -14.71 -4.63
CA LEU A 299 3.92 -13.55 -5.15
C LEU A 299 3.12 -12.80 -6.24
N CYS A 300 2.51 -13.51 -7.19
CA CYS A 300 1.65 -12.88 -8.21
C CYS A 300 0.44 -12.17 -7.58
N LYS A 301 -0.26 -12.81 -6.64
CA LYS A 301 -1.37 -12.20 -5.89
C LYS A 301 -0.94 -10.92 -5.15
N LYS A 302 0.23 -10.98 -4.53
CA LYS A 302 0.87 -9.89 -3.80
C LYS A 302 1.21 -8.71 -4.73
N MET A 303 1.72 -8.97 -5.94
CA MET A 303 2.00 -7.94 -6.96
C MET A 303 0.72 -7.25 -7.44
N LEU A 304 -0.33 -8.03 -7.73
CA LEU A 304 -1.66 -7.52 -8.09
C LEU A 304 -2.22 -6.53 -7.04
N ASN A 305 -2.16 -6.92 -5.77
CA ASN A 305 -2.77 -6.14 -4.69
C ASN A 305 -1.92 -4.94 -4.24
N SER A 306 -0.62 -4.91 -4.54
CA SER A 306 0.26 -3.86 -4.01
C SER A 306 0.39 -2.65 -4.93
N LEU A 307 0.01 -2.77 -6.21
CA LEU A 307 0.18 -1.69 -7.18
C LEU A 307 -0.73 -0.50 -6.88
N TYR A 308 -2.03 -0.72 -6.66
CA TYR A 308 -2.99 0.39 -6.50
C TYR A 308 -2.61 1.31 -5.33
N GLY A 309 -2.10 0.74 -4.23
CA GLY A 309 -1.67 1.50 -3.05
C GLY A 309 -0.55 2.52 -3.36
N LYS A 310 0.25 2.28 -4.40
CA LYS A 310 1.29 3.21 -4.86
C LYS A 310 0.71 4.46 -5.53
N PHE A 311 -0.43 4.35 -6.20
CA PHE A 311 -1.12 5.48 -6.80
C PHE A 311 -1.82 6.35 -5.75
N GLY A 312 -2.23 5.76 -4.63
CA GLY A 312 -2.81 6.49 -3.49
C GLY A 312 -1.79 7.01 -2.47
N GLN A 313 -0.48 6.79 -2.70
CA GLN A 313 0.56 7.05 -1.70
C GLN A 313 0.56 8.52 -1.25
N LYS A 314 0.78 8.74 0.06
CA LYS A 314 1.07 10.05 0.64
C LYS A 314 2.58 10.20 0.78
N ALA A 315 3.06 11.42 0.56
CA ALA A 315 4.44 11.78 0.86
C ALA A 315 4.48 12.40 2.26
N ASP A 316 5.22 11.77 3.16
CA ASP A 316 5.53 12.37 4.46
C ASP A 316 6.67 13.36 4.28
N VAL A 317 6.50 14.56 4.85
CA VAL A 317 7.50 15.62 4.78
C VAL A 317 8.27 15.63 6.09
N TRP A 318 9.48 15.10 6.06
CA TRP A 318 10.41 15.20 7.19
C TRP A 318 10.94 16.63 7.30
N LYS A 319 10.70 17.28 8.43
CA LYS A 319 11.22 18.62 8.73
C LYS A 319 12.33 18.50 9.77
N LYS A 320 13.54 18.96 9.43
CA LYS A 320 14.61 19.12 10.42
C LYS A 320 14.18 20.18 11.44
N ILE A 321 14.13 19.81 12.72
CA ILE A 321 13.72 20.71 13.81
C ILE A 321 14.90 21.30 14.60
N GLY A 322 16.10 20.71 14.50
CA GLY A 322 17.29 21.20 15.18
C GLY A 322 18.48 20.26 15.01
N ASP A 323 19.63 20.66 15.55
CA ASP A 323 20.78 19.79 15.78
C ASP A 323 20.87 19.52 17.29
N CYS A 324 20.98 18.26 17.69
CA CYS A 324 21.05 17.86 19.10
C CYS A 324 22.41 17.19 19.35
N PRO A 325 23.50 17.97 19.48
CA PRO A 325 24.82 17.41 19.73
C PRO A 325 24.83 16.69 21.08
N ASN A 326 25.50 15.53 21.13
CA ASN A 326 25.63 14.68 22.32
C ASN A 326 24.39 13.88 22.75
N GLU A 327 23.28 13.95 22.00
CA GLU A 327 22.16 13.03 22.24
C GLU A 327 22.38 11.65 21.58
N PRO A 328 22.01 10.55 22.28
CA PRO A 328 21.95 9.23 21.65
C PRO A 328 20.85 9.22 20.58
N ASP A 329 21.11 8.52 19.46
CA ASP A 329 20.07 8.25 18.45
C ASP A 329 18.97 7.45 19.16
N ARG A 330 17.79 8.03 19.25
CA ARG A 330 16.60 7.37 19.77
C ARG A 330 15.39 7.80 18.95
N VAL A 331 14.37 6.95 18.95
CA VAL A 331 13.04 7.33 18.49
C VAL A 331 12.25 7.73 19.72
N GLU A 332 11.69 8.93 19.72
CA GLU A 332 10.83 9.42 20.80
C GLU A 332 9.53 9.97 20.23
N LEU A 333 8.44 9.77 20.96
CA LEU A 333 7.15 10.38 20.64
C LEU A 333 7.20 11.85 21.09
N CYS A 334 7.31 12.77 20.13
CA CYS A 334 7.26 14.20 20.42
C CYS A 334 5.81 14.66 20.48
N PHE A 335 5.37 15.15 21.65
CA PHE A 335 4.06 15.78 21.80
C PHE A 335 4.17 17.28 21.49
N GLN A 336 3.45 17.75 20.48
CA GLN A 336 3.36 19.18 20.20
C GLN A 336 2.23 19.80 21.05
N ILE A 337 2.59 20.50 22.13
CA ILE A 337 1.63 21.19 23.00
C ILE A 337 1.00 22.35 22.21
N GLY A 338 -0.35 22.45 22.20
CA GLY A 338 -1.07 23.62 21.69
C GLY A 338 -1.74 23.48 20.32
N VAL A 339 -1.65 22.32 19.65
CA VAL A 339 -2.41 22.04 18.42
C VAL A 339 -3.35 20.86 18.67
N ALA A 340 -4.66 21.09 18.60
CA ALA A 340 -5.66 20.03 18.66
C ALA A 340 -5.53 19.14 17.41
N GLY A 341 -4.69 18.12 17.51
CA GLY A 341 -4.47 17.17 16.43
C GLY A 341 -3.18 16.40 16.66
N VAL A 342 -3.30 15.16 17.12
CA VAL A 342 -2.18 14.22 17.12
C VAL A 342 -1.80 13.96 15.67
N LYS A 343 -0.63 14.43 15.24
CA LYS A 343 0.05 13.90 14.06
C LYS A 343 1.16 12.99 14.57
N GLN A 344 1.06 11.70 14.21
CA GLN A 344 2.20 10.79 14.20
C GLN A 344 3.23 11.24 13.17
#